data_AF-A0A844EQ11-F1
#
_entry.id   AF-A0A844EQ11-F1
#
_cell.length_a   1.000
_cell.length_b   1.000
_cell.length_c   1.000
_cell.angle_alpha   90.00
_cell.angle_beta   90.00
_cell.angle_gamma   90.00
#
_symmetry.space_group_name_H-M   'P 1'
#
loop_
_entity.id
_entity.type
_entity.pdbx_description
1 polymer ?
#
loop_
_entity_poly.entity_id
_entity_poly.type
_entity_poly.pdbx_seq_one_letter_code
_entity_poly.pdbx_strand_id
1 'polypeptide(L)' 'LWEASFNHPFIEQLSTGALSPQTFRYYLKQDRFYLENFAALHGKIADQIDDPDIKAFLYAGAEGFNDSEKEVRKEFFSE' A
#
# COMPACT_ATOMS: atom_id res chain seq x y z
N LEU A 1 -6.96 -17.29 9.97
CA LEU A 1 -6.36 -15.93 9.92
C LEU A 1 -6.76 -15.19 8.64
N TRP A 2 -6.53 -15.75 7.44
CA TRP A 2 -6.98 -15.17 6.16
C TRP A 2 -8.47 -14.82 6.14
N GLU A 3 -9.36 -15.78 6.39
CA GLU A 3 -10.81 -15.52 6.38
C GLU A 3 -11.25 -14.50 7.45
N ALA A 4 -10.51 -14.44 8.56
CA ALA A 4 -10.80 -13.49 9.63
C ALA A 4 -10.43 -12.05 9.27
N SER A 5 -9.51 -11.81 8.33
CA SER A 5 -9.16 -10.44 7.91
C SER A 5 -10.31 -9.75 7.18
N PHE A 6 -11.15 -10.50 6.47
CA PHE A 6 -12.32 -9.96 5.77
C PHE A 6 -13.39 -9.43 6.73
N ASN A 7 -13.53 -10.08 7.90
CA ASN A 7 -14.49 -9.71 8.94
C ASN A 7 -13.85 -8.85 10.05
N HIS A 8 -12.68 -8.25 9.78
CA HIS A 8 -12.05 -7.39 10.78
C HIS A 8 -12.86 -6.09 10.90
N PRO A 9 -13.15 -5.58 12.12
CA PRO A 9 -14.00 -4.40 12.31
C PRO A 9 -13.56 -3.16 11.51
N PHE A 10 -12.26 -3.01 11.29
CA PHE A 10 -11.71 -1.96 10.42
C PHE A 10 -12.25 -2.05 8.99
N ILE A 11 -12.25 -3.24 8.37
CA ILE A 11 -12.68 -3.46 6.99
C ILE A 11 -14.19 -3.25 6.87
N GLU A 12 -14.97 -3.76 7.81
CA GLU A 12 -16.42 -3.56 7.85
C GLU A 12 -16.77 -2.06 7.96
N GLN A 13 -16.14 -1.33 8.89
CA GLN A 13 -16.36 0.11 9.07
C GLN A 13 -15.88 0.93 7.87
N LEU A 14 -14.77 0.54 7.23
CA LEU A 14 -14.29 1.20 6.02
C LEU A 14 -15.29 1.01 4.87
N SER A 15 -15.76 -0.22 4.64
CA SER A 15 -16.70 -0.54 3.56
C SER A 15 -18.06 0.16 3.69
N THR A 16 -18.50 0.42 4.93
CA THR A 16 -19.77 1.09 5.22
C THR A 16 -19.64 2.60 5.37
N GLY A 17 -18.43 3.15 5.32
CA GLY A 17 -18.15 4.58 5.56
C GLY A 17 -18.30 5.01 7.04
N ALA A 18 -18.44 4.07 7.96
CA ALA A 18 -18.57 4.33 9.40
C ALA A 18 -17.23 4.52 10.12
N LEU A 19 -16.10 4.23 9.45
CA LEU A 19 -14.78 4.36 10.04
C LEU A 19 -14.47 5.81 10.41
N SER A 20 -13.97 6.02 11.64
CA SER A 20 -13.64 7.37 12.08
C SER A 20 -12.51 7.98 11.21
N PRO A 21 -12.58 9.29 10.87
CA PRO A 21 -11.51 9.95 10.12
C PRO A 21 -10.16 9.88 10.81
N GLN A 22 -10.12 9.85 12.14
CA GLN A 22 -8.89 9.76 12.93
C GLN A 22 -8.24 8.38 12.78
N THR A 23 -9.06 7.31 12.85
CA THR A 23 -8.60 5.93 12.62
C THR A 23 -8.11 5.75 11.20
N PHE A 24 -8.86 6.26 10.22
CA PHE A 24 -8.45 6.22 8.82
C PHE A 24 -7.13 6.95 8.57
N ARG A 25 -6.99 8.17 9.11
CA ARG A 25 -5.74 8.93 9.03
C ARG A 25 -4.57 8.20 9.68
N TYR A 26 -4.79 7.53 10.81
CA TYR A 26 -3.74 6.75 11.47
C TYR A 26 -3.33 5.54 10.63
N TYR A 27 -4.30 4.85 10.03
CA TYR A 27 -4.04 3.76 9.07
C TYR A 27 -3.17 4.23 7.90
N LEU A 28 -3.53 5.32 7.23
CA LEU A 28 -2.78 5.86 6.09
C LEU A 28 -1.34 6.29 6.45
N LYS A 29 -1.07 6.61 7.72
CA LYS A 29 0.32 6.85 8.17
C LYS A 29 1.13 5.57 8.23
N GLN A 30 0.52 4.46 8.66
CA GLN A 30 1.19 3.16 8.73
C GLN A 30 1.29 2.51 7.35
N ASP A 31 0.27 2.66 6.52
CA ASP A 31 0.21 2.14 5.15
C ASP A 31 1.40 2.63 4.30
N ARG A 32 1.80 3.89 4.47
CA ARG A 32 3.04 4.42 3.90
C ARG A 32 4.28 3.60 4.19
N PHE A 33 4.53 3.34 5.47
CA PHE A 33 5.73 2.60 5.86
C PHE A 33 5.70 1.20 5.27
N TYR A 34 4.50 0.60 5.17
CA TYR A 34 4.32 -0.66 4.48
C TYR A 34 4.65 -0.54 2.98
N LEU A 35 4.07 0.43 2.27
CA LEU A 35 4.27 0.63 0.82
C LEU A 35 5.72 0.97 0.46
N GLU A 36 6.39 1.83 1.24
CA GLU A 36 7.81 2.16 1.04
C GLU A 36 8.69 0.92 1.11
N ASN A 37 8.48 0.07 2.12
CA ASN A 37 9.24 -1.17 2.27
C ASN A 37 8.85 -2.21 1.21
N PHE A 38 7.59 -2.26 0.82
CA PHE A 38 7.09 -3.18 -0.19
C PHE A 38 7.63 -2.84 -1.59
N ALA A 39 7.71 -1.55 -1.93
CA ALA A 39 8.33 -1.06 -3.15
C ALA A 39 9.83 -1.39 -3.18
N ALA A 40 10.54 -1.15 -2.08
CA ALA A 40 11.96 -1.52 -1.97
C ALA A 40 12.18 -3.04 -2.11
N LEU A 41 11.28 -3.86 -1.58
CA LEU A 41 11.30 -5.31 -1.75
C LEU A 41 11.09 -5.72 -3.21
N HIS A 42 10.16 -5.08 -3.93
CA HIS A 42 9.94 -5.33 -5.35
C HIS A 42 11.21 -5.10 -6.18
N GLY A 43 11.91 -3.98 -5.96
CA GLY A 43 13.18 -3.70 -6.63
C GLY A 43 14.23 -4.77 -6.33
N LYS A 44 14.39 -5.16 -5.06
CA LYS A 44 15.34 -6.22 -4.65
C LYS A 44 15.03 -7.58 -5.26
N ILE A 45 13.76 -7.93 -5.44
CA ILE A 45 13.35 -9.16 -6.11
C ILE A 45 13.65 -9.03 -7.60
N ALA A 46 13.32 -7.89 -8.23
CA ALA A 46 13.58 -7.64 -9.64
C ALA A 46 15.07 -7.83 -9.99
N ASP A 47 15.97 -7.37 -9.13
CA ASP A 47 17.42 -7.54 -9.28
C ASP A 47 17.88 -9.01 -9.30
N GLN A 48 17.08 -9.93 -8.78
CA GLN A 48 17.37 -11.38 -8.72
C GLN A 48 16.68 -12.19 -9.82
N ILE A 49 15.87 -11.56 -10.67
CA ILE A 49 15.11 -12.24 -11.72
C ILE A 49 15.76 -12.00 -13.09
N ASP A 50 15.89 -13.06 -13.88
CA ASP A 50 16.45 -12.98 -15.24
C ASP A 50 15.39 -12.74 -16.31
N ASP A 51 14.14 -13.14 -16.05
CA ASP A 51 13.01 -12.93 -16.96
C ASP A 51 12.71 -11.41 -17.09
N PRO A 52 12.84 -10.83 -18.29
CA PRO A 52 12.70 -9.39 -18.50
C PRO A 52 11.28 -8.89 -18.26
N ASP A 53 10.26 -9.70 -18.57
CA ASP A 53 8.86 -9.30 -18.40
C ASP A 53 8.50 -9.26 -16.91
N ILE A 54 8.96 -10.25 -16.15
CA ILE A 54 8.77 -10.29 -14.69
C ILE A 54 9.55 -9.16 -14.01
N LYS A 55 10.78 -8.88 -14.45
CA LYS A 55 11.59 -7.76 -13.95
C LYS A 55 10.90 -6.42 -14.18
N ALA A 56 10.40 -6.19 -15.40
CA ALA A 56 9.65 -4.97 -15.73
C ALA A 56 8.38 -4.83 -14.89
N PHE A 57 7.63 -5.90 -14.70
CA PHE A 57 6.45 -5.92 -13.82
C PHE A 57 6.80 -5.51 -12.38
N LEU A 58 7.88 -6.06 -11.81
CA LEU A 58 8.28 -5.77 -10.43
C LEU A 58 8.75 -4.31 -10.25
N TYR A 59 9.55 -3.77 -11.18
CA TYR A 59 9.93 -2.36 -11.12
C TYR A 59 8.74 -1.43 -11.30
N ALA A 60 7.83 -1.73 -12.24
CA ALA A 60 6.60 -0.95 -12.42
C ALA A 60 5.73 -0.98 -11.16
N GLY A 61 5.66 -2.13 -10.47
CA GLY A 61 5.00 -2.22 -9.15
C GLY A 61 5.65 -1.30 -8.11
N ALA A 62 6.98 -1.34 -8.00
CA ALA A 62 7.73 -0.48 -7.07
C ALA A 62 7.48 1.02 -7.32
N GLU A 63 7.46 1.45 -8.59
CA GLU A 63 7.13 2.83 -8.96
C GLU A 63 5.67 3.16 -8.63
N GLY A 64 4.72 2.28 -8.99
CA GLY A 64 3.30 2.48 -8.74
C GLY A 64 2.95 2.64 -7.25
N PHE A 65 3.58 1.87 -6.36
CA PHE A 65 3.37 2.02 -4.91
C PHE A 65 3.85 3.39 -4.40
N ASN A 66 5.00 3.85 -4.86
CA ASN A 66 5.55 5.15 -4.48
C ASN A 66 4.68 6.31 -4.99
N ASP A 67 4.14 6.20 -6.19
CA ASP A 67 3.27 7.24 -6.76
C ASP A 67 1.90 7.26 -6.08
N SER A 68 1.29 6.10 -5.84
CA SER A 68 0.06 6.00 -5.05
C SER A 68 0.21 6.65 -3.68
N GLU A 69 1.33 6.40 -2.99
CA GLU A 69 1.59 7.00 -1.68
C GLU A 69 1.72 8.53 -1.76
N LYS A 70 2.38 9.08 -2.79
CA LYS A 70 2.46 10.54 -2.99
C LYS A 70 1.08 11.17 -3.18
N GLU A 71 0.18 10.52 -3.91
CA GLU A 71 -1.17 11.04 -4.11
C GLU A 71 -1.99 11.03 -2.80
N VAL A 72 -1.85 9.97 -1.99
CA VAL A 72 -2.45 9.92 -0.64
C VAL A 72 -1.96 11.09 0.22
N ARG A 73 -0.67 11.44 0.17
CA ARG A 73 -0.10 12.57 0.93
C ARG A 73 -0.71 13.90 0.52
N LYS A 74 -0.81 14.15 -0.78
CA LYS A 74 -1.39 15.38 -1.30
C LYS A 74 -2.87 15.51 -0.94
N GLU A 75 -3.64 14.44 -1.15
CA GLU A 75 -5.10 14.48 -1.02
C GLU A 75 -5.57 14.49 0.44
N PHE A 76 -4.95 13.67 1.30
CA PHE A 76 -5.44 13.46 2.67
C PHE A 76 -4.62 14.18 3.75
N PHE A 77 -3.38 14.55 3.46
CA PHE A 77 -2.48 15.17 4.43
C PHE A 77 -2.06 16.60 4.06
N SER A 78 -2.28 17.03 2.82
CA SER A 78 -1.79 18.32 2.29
C SER A 78 -0.27 18.46 2.42
N GLU A 79 0.45 17.34 2.27
CA GLU A 79 1.91 17.20 2.37
C GLU A 79 2.55 16.92 1.01
#